data_AF-A0A238C1W3-F1
#
_entry.id   AF-A0A238C1W3-F1
#
_cell.length_a   1.000
_cell.length_b   1.000
_cell.length_c   1.000
_cell.angle_alpha   90.00
_cell.angle_beta   90.00
_cell.angle_gamma   90.00
#
_symmetry.space_group_name_H-M   'P 1'
#
loop_
_entity.id
_entity.type
_entity.pdbx_description
1 polymer ?
#
loop_
_entity_poly.entity_id
_entity_poly.type
_entity_poly.pdbx_seq_one_letter_code
_entity_poly.pdbx_strand_id
1 'polypeptide(L)'
;MVIRFTSNVTNPPVMLYMGVDKFENENLIRWGWPEDIWFHVDKVSSAHVYARLPSGQTIDDMPETLVEDCAQLVKANSIQGNKMNNIDVVYTPWENLKKAGNMDIGQIGFKDEKKVKKKEKQRELKEAEKAEMERREIEREMRSYDNVFNEEKMHSNYDGGNDSDDFM
;
A
#
# COMPACT_ATOMS: atom_id res chain seq x y z
N MET A 1 -7.36 4.17 23.35
CA MET A 1 -6.97 2.77 23.09
C MET A 1 -5.80 2.72 22.10
N VAL A 2 -4.85 1.81 22.32
CA VAL A 2 -3.78 1.51 21.36
C VAL A 2 -4.08 0.17 20.69
N ILE A 3 -4.08 0.14 19.36
CA ILE A 3 -4.20 -1.08 18.59
C ILE A 3 -2.80 -1.67 18.41
N ARG A 4 -2.70 -2.99 18.57
CA ARG A 4 -1.47 -3.76 18.35
C ARG A 4 -1.68 -4.66 17.15
N PHE A 5 -0.72 -4.65 16.23
CA PHE A 5 -0.64 -5.57 15.11
C PHE A 5 0.67 -6.37 15.22
N THR A 6 0.66 -7.55 14.62
CA THR A 6 1.85 -8.38 14.45
C THR A 6 2.08 -8.54 12.96
N SER A 7 3.17 -7.96 12.47
CA SER A 7 3.60 -8.13 11.09
C SER A 7 4.42 -9.41 10.97
N ASN A 8 3.92 -10.36 10.17
CA ASN A 8 4.57 -11.64 9.91
C ASN A 8 5.41 -11.63 8.62
N VAL A 9 5.62 -10.44 8.02
CA VAL A 9 6.44 -10.28 6.79
C VAL A 9 7.93 -10.44 7.07
N THR A 10 8.33 -10.47 8.33
CA THR A 10 9.69 -10.68 8.81
C THR A 10 9.76 -11.85 9.78
N ASN A 11 10.95 -12.42 9.94
CA ASN A 11 11.23 -13.41 10.97
C ASN A 11 12.45 -12.93 11.81
N PRO A 12 12.28 -12.64 13.11
CA PRO A 12 11.05 -12.75 13.90
C PRO A 12 9.96 -11.74 13.48
N PRO A 13 8.68 -12.01 13.82
CA PRO A 13 7.59 -11.05 13.59
C PRO A 13 7.82 -9.74 14.32
N VAL A 14 7.41 -8.63 13.71
CA VAL A 14 7.56 -7.28 14.27
C VAL A 14 6.22 -6.80 14.82
N MET A 15 6.27 -6.21 16.02
CA MET A 15 5.09 -5.62 16.65
C MET A 15 4.88 -4.19 16.16
N LEU A 16 3.67 -3.89 15.71
CA LEU A 16 3.26 -2.54 15.31
C LEU A 16 2.25 -1.99 16.32
N TYR A 17 2.37 -0.72 16.66
CA TYR A 17 1.48 -0.01 17.57
C TYR A 17 0.86 1.20 16.85
N MET A 18 -0.45 1.40 17.02
CA MET A 18 -1.18 2.53 16.42
C MET A 18 -2.19 3.08 17.42
N GLY A 19 -2.17 4.39 17.66
CA GLY A 19 -3.21 5.05 18.45
C GLY A 19 -4.51 5.15 17.64
N VAL A 20 -5.66 4.93 18.28
CA VAL A 20 -6.96 5.06 17.60
C VAL A 20 -7.33 6.51 17.27
N ASP A 21 -6.71 7.47 17.97
CA ASP A 21 -6.95 8.89 17.79
C ASP A 21 -5.69 9.71 18.14
N LYS A 22 -5.80 11.03 17.96
CA LYS A 22 -4.71 11.98 18.21
C LYS A 22 -4.27 12.05 19.68
N PHE A 23 -5.15 11.79 20.65
CA PHE A 23 -4.81 11.83 22.07
C PHE A 23 -4.02 10.58 22.48
N GLU A 24 -4.38 9.43 21.92
CA GLU A 24 -3.63 8.19 22.08
C GLU A 24 -2.26 8.27 21.41
N ASN A 25 -2.16 8.95 20.26
CA ASN A 25 -0.88 9.23 19.63
C ASN A 25 0.05 10.09 20.51
N GLU A 26 -0.49 11.07 21.26
CA GLU A 26 0.28 11.87 22.23
C GLU A 26 0.76 11.03 23.42
N ASN A 27 -0.02 10.04 23.86
CA ASN A 27 0.42 9.14 24.92
C ASN A 27 1.48 8.16 24.43
N LEU A 28 1.34 7.64 23.20
CA LEU A 28 2.30 6.75 22.55
C LEU A 28 3.65 7.44 22.29
N ILE A 29 3.64 8.69 21.78
CA ILE A 29 4.90 9.38 21.49
C ILE A 29 5.70 9.68 22.75
N ARG A 30 5.05 9.77 23.92
CA ARG A 30 5.73 10.09 25.18
C ARG A 30 6.70 8.98 25.63
N TRP A 31 6.45 7.73 25.22
CA TRP A 31 7.21 6.57 25.65
C TRP A 31 7.55 5.69 24.45
N GLY A 32 8.83 5.63 24.08
CA GLY A 32 9.32 4.76 23.02
C GLY A 32 10.66 4.12 23.41
N TRP A 33 10.97 3.02 22.74
CA TRP A 33 12.28 2.36 22.82
C TRP A 33 13.21 2.91 21.73
N PRO A 34 14.54 2.79 21.89
CA PRO A 34 15.49 3.11 20.83
C PRO A 34 15.21 2.36 19.51
N GLU A 35 14.65 1.15 19.62
CA GLU A 35 14.25 0.29 18.50
C GLU A 35 12.89 0.65 17.88
N ASP A 36 12.15 1.62 18.43
CA ASP A 36 10.86 2.03 17.89
C ASP A 36 11.07 2.97 16.69
N ILE A 37 10.54 2.59 15.53
CA ILE A 37 10.52 3.40 14.31
C ILE A 37 9.13 3.96 14.09
N TRP A 38 9.03 5.28 13.97
CA TRP A 38 7.77 5.99 13.77
C TRP A 38 7.50 6.23 12.30
N PHE A 39 6.24 6.06 11.88
CA PHE A 39 5.75 6.25 10.53
C PHE A 39 4.54 7.20 10.50
N HIS A 40 4.46 8.03 9.45
CA HIS A 40 3.37 8.96 9.19
C HIS A 40 3.29 9.34 7.70
N VAL A 41 2.10 9.68 7.20
CA VAL A 41 1.97 10.18 5.82
C VAL A 41 2.56 11.59 5.73
N ASP A 42 3.38 11.87 4.73
CA ASP A 42 3.97 13.20 4.56
C ASP A 42 2.89 14.25 4.27
N LYS A 43 3.02 15.44 4.87
CA LYS A 43 2.20 16.66 4.64
C LYS A 43 0.69 16.58 4.95
N VAL A 44 0.12 15.40 5.21
CA VAL A 44 -1.31 15.24 5.52
C VAL A 44 -1.50 14.48 6.83
N SER A 45 -2.62 14.70 7.49
CA SER A 45 -2.93 14.00 8.73
C SER A 45 -3.12 12.49 8.48
N SER A 46 -2.44 11.67 9.30
CA SER A 46 -2.65 10.23 9.33
C SER A 46 -2.55 9.66 10.75
N ALA A 47 -2.81 8.37 10.90
CA ALA A 47 -2.39 7.63 12.08
C ALA A 47 -0.86 7.68 12.25
N HIS A 48 -0.42 7.53 13.51
CA HIS A 48 0.98 7.34 13.87
C HIS A 48 1.19 5.85 14.12
N VAL A 49 2.05 5.22 13.32
CA VAL A 49 2.39 3.81 13.50
C VAL A 49 3.81 3.72 14.03
N TYR A 50 4.01 2.86 15.03
CA TYR A 50 5.31 2.58 15.62
C TYR A 50 5.65 1.10 15.38
N ALA A 51 6.73 0.83 14.66
CA ALA A 51 7.26 -0.52 14.48
C ALA A 51 8.38 -0.75 15.51
N ARG A 52 8.22 -1.75 16.38
CA ARG A 52 9.24 -2.12 17.36
C ARG A 52 10.15 -3.20 16.80
N LEU A 53 11.38 -2.83 16.46
CA LEU A 53 12.36 -3.77 15.95
C LEU A 53 12.92 -4.68 17.05
N PRO A 54 13.44 -5.86 16.69
CA PRO A 54 14.26 -6.67 17.58
C PRO A 54 15.46 -5.90 18.13
N SER A 55 15.89 -6.22 19.35
CA SER A 55 17.01 -5.53 19.98
C SER A 55 18.28 -5.59 19.12
N GLY A 56 18.93 -4.44 18.95
CA GLY A 56 20.13 -4.28 18.13
C GLY A 56 19.89 -4.01 16.64
N GLN A 57 18.64 -4.03 16.16
CA GLN A 57 18.31 -3.59 14.81
C GLN A 57 18.00 -2.10 14.75
N THR A 58 18.26 -1.51 13.59
CA THR A 58 18.04 -0.09 13.32
C THR A 58 17.13 0.11 12.10
N ILE A 59 16.79 1.37 11.82
CA ILE A 59 16.05 1.77 10.62
C ILE A 59 16.74 1.36 9.30
N ASP A 60 18.05 1.09 9.32
CA ASP A 60 18.81 0.65 8.16
C ASP A 60 18.70 -0.86 7.92
N ASP A 61 18.35 -1.63 8.97
CA ASP A 61 18.19 -3.08 8.91
C ASP A 61 16.76 -3.51 8.55
N MET A 62 15.84 -2.55 8.43
CA MET A 62 14.44 -2.83 8.13
C MET A 62 14.29 -3.39 6.70
N PRO A 63 13.71 -4.59 6.53
CA PRO A 63 13.44 -5.11 5.21
C PRO A 63 12.36 -4.27 4.52
N GLU A 64 12.49 -4.12 3.21
CA GLU A 64 11.56 -3.29 2.42
C GLU A 64 10.11 -3.75 2.56
N THR A 65 9.87 -5.04 2.73
CA THR A 65 8.54 -5.62 2.96
C THR A 65 7.88 -5.09 4.24
N LEU A 66 8.65 -4.89 5.31
CA LEU A 66 8.14 -4.33 6.57
C LEU A 66 7.87 -2.84 6.46
N VAL A 67 8.74 -2.11 5.74
CA VAL A 67 8.54 -0.69 5.45
C VAL A 67 7.25 -0.49 4.63
N GLU A 68 7.03 -1.36 3.64
CA GLU A 68 5.83 -1.36 2.80
C GLU A 68 4.56 -1.64 3.61
N ASP A 69 4.59 -2.63 4.50
CA ASP A 69 3.48 -3.00 5.38
C ASP A 69 3.11 -1.83 6.33
N CYS A 70 4.11 -1.19 6.94
CA CYS A 70 3.90 -0.01 7.77
C CYS A 70 3.35 1.18 6.97
N ALA A 71 3.90 1.43 5.77
CA ALA A 71 3.46 2.51 4.90
C ALA A 71 2.01 2.32 4.45
N GLN A 72 1.63 1.09 4.11
CA GLN A 72 0.27 0.73 3.75
C GLN A 72 -0.69 0.96 4.93
N LEU A 73 -0.33 0.51 6.13
CA LEU A 73 -1.16 0.71 7.33
C LEU A 73 -1.39 2.19 7.63
N VAL A 74 -0.34 3.01 7.56
CA VAL A 74 -0.41 4.45 7.82
C VAL A 74 -1.25 5.17 6.77
N LYS A 75 -1.08 4.83 5.49
CA LYS A 75 -1.85 5.41 4.39
C LYS A 75 -3.33 5.03 4.47
N ALA A 76 -3.64 3.77 4.74
CA ALA A 76 -5.02 3.29 4.90
C ALA A 76 -5.76 4.00 6.04
N ASN A 77 -5.02 4.39 7.09
CA ASN A 77 -5.54 5.15 8.23
C ASN A 77 -5.34 6.67 8.08
N SER A 78 -5.28 7.18 6.84
CA SER A 78 -5.31 8.62 6.53
C SER A 78 -6.54 8.98 5.70
N ILE A 79 -7.39 9.88 6.20
CA ILE A 79 -8.61 10.31 5.51
C ILE A 79 -8.28 10.95 4.14
N GLN A 80 -7.22 11.76 4.09
CA GLN A 80 -6.77 12.43 2.87
C GLN A 80 -5.75 11.59 2.11
N GLY A 81 -4.74 11.05 2.80
CA GLY A 81 -3.65 10.28 2.19
C GLY A 81 -4.13 9.03 1.45
N ASN A 82 -5.16 8.35 1.94
CA ASN A 82 -5.71 7.17 1.26
C ASN A 82 -6.37 7.51 -0.09
N LYS A 83 -6.83 8.76 -0.28
CA LYS A 83 -7.44 9.21 -1.54
C LYS A 83 -6.40 9.69 -2.57
N MET A 84 -5.17 9.93 -2.13
CA MET A 84 -4.11 10.45 -2.99
C MET A 84 -3.48 9.35 -3.83
N ASN A 85 -3.30 9.66 -5.12
CA ASN A 85 -2.72 8.74 -6.10
C ASN A 85 -1.28 8.37 -5.75
N ASN A 86 -0.51 9.35 -5.30
CA ASN A 86 0.87 9.19 -4.92
C ASN A 86 1.12 10.03 -3.67
N ILE A 87 1.67 9.43 -2.63
CA ILE A 87 1.98 10.13 -1.39
C ILE A 87 3.20 9.50 -0.74
N ASP A 88 4.07 10.33 -0.19
CA ASP A 88 5.21 9.84 0.57
C ASP A 88 4.76 9.46 1.98
N VAL A 89 5.31 8.37 2.49
CA VAL A 89 5.30 8.04 3.91
C VAL A 89 6.68 8.35 4.47
N VAL A 90 6.71 9.17 5.52
CA VAL A 90 7.93 9.48 6.27
C VAL A 90 8.10 8.48 7.41
N TYR A 91 9.35 8.09 7.65
CA TYR A 91 9.68 7.25 8.78
C TYR A 91 11.05 7.60 9.36
N THR A 92 11.16 7.51 10.68
CA THR A 92 12.35 7.92 11.44
C THR A 92 12.39 7.20 12.79
N PRO A 93 13.57 7.00 13.41
CA PRO A 93 13.63 6.49 14.77
C PRO A 93 12.87 7.41 15.73
N TRP A 94 12.21 6.82 16.74
CA TRP A 94 11.46 7.56 17.75
C TRP A 94 12.32 8.62 18.46
N GLU A 95 13.59 8.31 18.70
CA GLU A 95 14.54 9.24 19.30
C GLU A 95 14.74 10.54 18.50
N ASN A 96 14.46 10.53 17.20
CA ASN A 96 14.57 11.71 16.34
C ASN A 96 13.32 12.62 16.42
N LEU A 97 12.24 12.17 17.04
CA LEU A 97 11.04 12.98 17.18
C LEU A 97 11.26 14.12 18.19
N LYS A 98 10.68 15.27 17.88
CA LYS A 98 10.72 16.48 18.71
C LYS A 98 9.29 16.97 18.92
N LYS A 99 8.78 16.77 20.13
CA LYS A 99 7.53 17.38 20.59
C LYS A 99 7.85 18.53 21.53
N ALA A 100 7.57 19.76 21.10
CA ALA A 100 7.69 20.93 21.98
C ALA A 100 6.34 21.24 22.64
N GLY A 101 6.35 21.79 23.86
CA GLY A 101 5.14 22.03 24.64
C GLY A 101 4.16 23.06 24.04
N ASN A 102 4.61 23.83 23.03
CA ASN A 102 3.80 24.79 22.29
C ASN A 102 3.25 24.24 20.96
N MET A 103 3.49 22.97 20.64
CA MET A 103 2.98 22.35 19.41
C MET A 103 1.56 21.84 19.60
N ASP A 104 0.74 21.97 18.56
CA ASP A 104 -0.63 21.47 18.57
C ASP A 104 -0.68 19.96 18.74
N ILE A 105 -1.81 19.44 19.24
CA ILE A 105 -2.05 18.00 19.40
C ILE A 105 -1.96 17.32 18.03
N GLY A 106 -1.12 16.29 17.93
CA GLY A 106 -0.80 15.57 16.70
C GLY A 106 0.38 16.15 15.90
N GLN A 107 0.80 17.39 16.17
CA GLN A 107 1.97 17.98 15.49
C GLN A 107 3.27 17.44 16.08
N ILE A 108 4.18 16.97 15.23
CA ILE A 108 5.50 16.48 15.61
C ILE A 108 6.54 17.17 14.72
N GLY A 109 7.66 17.60 15.31
CA GLY A 109 8.84 18.02 14.57
C GLY A 109 9.94 16.95 14.62
N PHE A 110 11.02 17.19 13.88
CA PHE A 110 12.20 16.33 13.89
C PHE A 110 13.38 17.05 14.55
N LYS A 111 14.29 16.29 15.17
CA LYS A 111 15.56 16.82 15.69
C LYS A 111 16.58 16.96 14.55
N ASP A 112 16.62 15.99 13.63
CA ASP A 112 17.47 15.98 12.45
C ASP A 112 16.67 15.49 11.23
N GLU A 113 16.49 16.37 10.25
CA GLU A 113 15.81 16.07 8.98
C GLU A 113 16.55 14.99 8.17
N LYS A 114 17.87 14.84 8.33
CA LYS A 114 18.66 13.85 7.58
C LYS A 114 18.38 12.42 8.01
N LYS A 115 17.84 12.22 9.21
CA LYS A 115 17.45 10.91 9.75
C LYS A 115 16.04 10.48 9.33
N VAL A 116 15.31 11.37 8.65
CA VAL A 116 13.97 11.08 8.13
C VAL A 116 14.13 10.42 6.75
N LYS A 117 13.64 9.19 6.64
CA LYS A 117 13.54 8.47 5.37
C LYS A 117 12.14 8.62 4.78
N LYS A 118 12.03 8.45 3.46
CA LYS A 118 10.77 8.51 2.72
C LYS A 118 10.55 7.26 1.89
N LYS A 119 9.31 6.81 1.79
CA LYS A 119 8.86 5.75 0.90
C LYS A 119 7.64 6.26 0.12
N GLU A 120 7.76 6.27 -1.20
CA GLU A 120 6.65 6.63 -2.08
C GLU A 120 5.60 5.51 -2.09
N LYS A 121 4.33 5.85 -1.90
CA LYS A 121 3.23 4.87 -1.90
C LYS A 121 2.07 5.28 -2.80
N GLN A 122 1.79 4.41 -3.77
CA GLN A 122 0.70 4.56 -4.72
C GLN A 122 -0.65 4.09 -4.15
N ARG A 123 -1.75 4.53 -4.78
CA ARG A 123 -3.12 4.15 -4.38
C ARG A 123 -3.43 2.73 -4.85
N GLU A 124 -3.81 1.83 -3.95
CA GLU A 124 -4.17 0.44 -4.29
C GLU A 124 -5.31 0.34 -5.32
N LEU A 125 -6.27 1.27 -5.30
CA LEU A 125 -7.34 1.31 -6.29
C LEU A 125 -6.82 1.42 -7.73
N LYS A 126 -5.66 2.04 -7.99
CA LYS A 126 -5.09 2.07 -9.34
C LYS A 126 -4.64 0.69 -9.81
N GLU A 127 -4.11 -0.14 -8.90
CA GLU A 127 -3.71 -1.50 -9.23
C GLU A 127 -4.94 -2.37 -9.51
N ALA A 128 -6.00 -2.20 -8.71
CA ALA A 128 -7.28 -2.88 -8.95
C ALA A 128 -7.94 -2.43 -10.26
N GLU A 129 -8.00 -1.12 -10.54
CA GLU A 129 -8.52 -0.54 -11.79
C GLU A 129 -7.74 -1.04 -13.02
N LYS A 130 -6.40 -1.11 -12.90
CA LYS A 130 -5.54 -1.63 -13.96
C LYS A 130 -5.75 -3.12 -14.19
N ALA A 131 -5.82 -3.93 -13.14
CA ALA A 131 -6.07 -5.36 -13.23
C ALA A 131 -7.45 -5.67 -13.83
N GLU A 132 -8.46 -4.86 -13.53
CA GLU A 132 -9.79 -4.97 -14.16
C GLU A 132 -9.73 -4.59 -15.65
N MET A 133 -9.02 -3.53 -16.00
CA MET A 133 -8.83 -3.10 -17.39
C MET A 133 -8.12 -4.17 -18.22
N GLU A 134 -7.02 -4.72 -17.71
CA GLU A 134 -6.28 -5.83 -18.35
C GLU A 134 -7.16 -7.07 -18.51
N ARG A 135 -7.96 -7.43 -17.48
CA ARG A 135 -8.93 -8.54 -17.59
C ARG A 135 -9.95 -8.32 -18.70
N ARG A 136 -10.50 -7.10 -18.81
CA ARG A 136 -11.46 -6.75 -19.87
C ARG A 136 -10.83 -6.78 -21.25
N GLU A 137 -9.56 -6.41 -21.37
CA GLU A 137 -8.82 -6.43 -22.64
C GLU A 137 -8.52 -7.86 -23.09
N ILE A 138 -8.05 -8.73 -22.19
CA ILE A 138 -7.89 -10.17 -22.44
C ILE A 138 -9.22 -10.82 -22.86
N GLU A 139 -10.32 -10.48 -22.19
CA GLU A 139 -11.65 -10.98 -22.54
C GLU A 139 -12.09 -10.49 -23.94
N ARG A 140 -11.78 -9.23 -24.27
CA ARG A 140 -12.07 -8.67 -25.60
C ARG A 140 -11.25 -9.36 -26.68
N GLU A 141 -9.96 -9.59 -26.45
CA GLU A 141 -9.09 -10.33 -27.37
C GLU A 141 -9.54 -11.77 -27.56
N MET A 142 -9.95 -12.47 -26.49
CA MET A 142 -10.54 -13.82 -26.62
C MET A 142 -11.84 -13.83 -27.41
N ARG A 143 -12.65 -12.76 -27.33
CA ARG A 143 -13.89 -12.62 -28.10
C ARG A 143 -13.66 -12.20 -29.55
N SER A 144 -12.55 -11.53 -29.84
CA SER A 144 -12.16 -11.23 -31.21
C SER A 144 -11.61 -12.51 -31.85
N TYR A 145 -12.35 -13.08 -32.80
CA TYR A 145 -11.92 -14.27 -33.54
C TYR A 145 -10.67 -14.04 -34.42
N ASP A 146 -10.04 -12.87 -34.41
CA ASP A 146 -8.93 -12.50 -35.30
C ASP A 146 -7.73 -13.46 -35.23
N ASN A 147 -7.43 -14.04 -34.06
CA ASN A 147 -6.34 -15.02 -33.92
C ASN A 147 -6.78 -16.47 -34.12
N VAL A 148 -8.09 -16.73 -34.19
CA VAL A 148 -8.67 -18.07 -34.37
C VAL A 148 -9.07 -18.28 -35.84
N PHE A 149 -9.48 -17.22 -36.53
CA PHE A 149 -9.90 -17.24 -37.93
C PHE A 149 -8.67 -17.19 -38.84
N ASN A 150 -8.14 -18.36 -39.18
CA ASN A 150 -7.07 -18.48 -40.17
C ASN A 150 -7.63 -19.20 -41.40
N GLU A 151 -8.01 -18.42 -42.42
CA GLU A 151 -8.57 -18.94 -43.68
C GLU A 151 -7.67 -19.99 -44.35
N GLU A 152 -6.34 -19.89 -44.19
CA GLU A 152 -5.40 -20.85 -44.79
C GLU A 152 -5.36 -22.20 -44.06
N LYS A 153 -5.83 -22.27 -42.80
CA LYS A 153 -5.80 -23.48 -41.96
C LYS A 153 -7.17 -24.03 -41.60
N MET A 154 -8.24 -23.40 -42.06
CA MET A 154 -9.62 -23.78 -41.78
C MET A 154 -10.28 -24.42 -43.00
N HIS A 155 -10.97 -25.55 -42.80
CA HIS A 155 -11.75 -26.24 -43.83
C HIS A 155 -13.25 -25.99 -43.62
N SER A 156 -13.98 -25.66 -44.68
CA SER A 156 -15.43 -25.49 -44.63
C SER A 156 -16.16 -26.84 -44.58
N ASN A 157 -17.14 -26.97 -43.69
CA ASN A 157 -18.11 -28.08 -43.67
C ASN A 157 -19.28 -27.88 -44.65
N TYR A 158 -19.32 -26.76 -45.38
CA TYR A 158 -20.33 -26.59 -46.43
C TYR A 158 -19.97 -27.49 -47.61
N ASP A 159 -20.63 -28.64 -47.69
CA ASP A 159 -20.63 -29.46 -48.89
C ASP A 159 -21.49 -28.74 -49.93
N GLY A 160 -20.88 -28.42 -51.08
CA GLY A 160 -21.50 -27.67 -52.18
C GLY A 160 -22.56 -28.47 -52.93
N GLY A 161 -23.50 -29.07 -52.22
CA GLY A 161 -24.65 -29.79 -52.75
C GLY A 161 -25.81 -28.84 -52.97
N ASN A 162 -25.94 -28.38 -54.20
CA ASN A 162 -27.14 -27.71 -54.70
C ASN A 162 -28.35 -28.66 -54.58
N ASP A 163 -29.22 -28.45 -53.59
CA ASP A 163 -30.58 -28.97 -53.62
C ASP A 163 -31.56 -27.84 -53.31
N SER A 164 -32.20 -27.40 -54.39
CA SER A 164 -33.52 -26.79 -54.39
C SER A 164 -34.48 -27.57 -53.51
N ASP A 165 -35.12 -26.92 -52.54
CA ASP A 165 -36.56 -27.14 -52.35
C ASP A 165 -37.24 -26.03 -51.54
N ASP A 166 -38.45 -25.79 -52.01
CA ASP A 166 -39.47 -24.81 -51.68
C ASP A 166 -40.02 -24.99 -50.25
N PHE A 167 -40.15 -23.89 -49.48
CA PHE A 167 -41.10 -23.87 -48.38
C PHE A 167 -41.66 -22.45 -48.18
N MET A 168 -42.97 -22.34 -48.42
CA MET A 168 -43.83 -21.19 -48.13
C MET A 168 -43.97 -20.91 -46.63
#